data_AF-A0A653CQS7-F1
#
_entry.id   AF-A0A653CQS7-F1
#
_cell.length_a   1.000
_cell.length_b   1.000
_cell.length_c   1.000
_cell.angle_alpha   90.00
_cell.angle_beta   90.00
_cell.angle_gamma   90.00
#
_symmetry.space_group_name_H-M   'P 1'
#
loop_
_entity.id
_entity.type
_entity.pdbx_description
1 polymer ?
#
loop_
_entity_poly.entity_id
_entity_poly.type
_entity_poly.pdbx_seq_one_letter_code
_entity_poly.pdbx_strand_id
1 'polypeptide(L)'
;MCECQTRNRSIDVKTPRNVHLSAFYKRSFAYHTVLSRMPIILTNLIDGVVKNKAKIARGYGIDATEDLKTVIGELSEFKYEVQTNQPLKPLTSIAPDAAIYNEYIAEQANIEGPPTHFHAIWLLTECYMYRRIAQIFENTALLKEYDLFRASKEESFTSSIQLIRKMAKHLTNLLAEASEPSKEEFVALLKLNLWGNKCDLSISLGKMADNSALFDTAKLDDHVLCDHCEDIWEAVSDTAGPSNRIAIVFDNAGYEVFTDLCIADYIISRRMADNVTLYVKTIPWFISDVMLHDLNWTLQQMKKLDDKYIKPLGEKWSDYIEDGSWKVIESDFWTLPYNFSHMAKVDPDLYNELGGCKVVIFKGDLNYRKLFGEMNWNPSTLVETGLQGFHPSGLAILRTIKSDVVCGLPEGVAETIEEQDPKWKEKGDWGLIQYCGRIRSINCV
;
A
#
# COMPACT_ATOMS: atom_id res chain seq x y z
N MET A 1 6.55 -7.50 43.87
CA MET A 1 6.62 -7.89 42.44
C MET A 1 7.47 -6.85 41.76
N CYS A 2 8.59 -7.24 41.16
CA CYS A 2 9.59 -6.32 40.60
C CYS A 2 9.03 -5.66 39.33
N GLU A 3 9.07 -4.33 39.24
CA GLU A 3 8.56 -3.50 38.11
C GLU A 3 9.14 -3.90 36.73
N CYS A 4 10.23 -4.69 36.71
CA CYS A 4 10.83 -5.22 35.49
C CYS A 4 9.99 -6.34 34.83
N GLN A 5 9.15 -7.08 35.60
CA GLN A 5 8.31 -8.16 35.02
C GLN A 5 7.04 -7.65 34.34
N THR A 6 6.62 -6.42 34.65
CA THR A 6 5.46 -5.75 34.06
C THR A 6 5.75 -5.13 32.69
N ARG A 7 7.01 -4.78 32.38
CA ARG A 7 7.39 -4.10 31.12
C ARG A 7 7.42 -5.01 29.88
N ASN A 8 7.49 -6.33 30.04
CA ASN A 8 7.57 -7.27 28.91
C ASN A 8 6.24 -7.96 28.56
N ARG A 9 5.14 -7.60 29.23
CA ARG A 9 3.85 -8.26 29.01
C ARG A 9 2.85 -7.29 28.39
N SER A 10 2.37 -7.62 27.20
CA SER A 10 1.20 -6.97 26.59
C SER A 10 0.01 -6.99 27.56
N ILE A 11 -0.74 -5.89 27.58
CA ILE A 11 -1.85 -5.66 28.48
C ILE A 11 -3.20 -5.93 27.79
N ASP A 12 -4.17 -6.47 28.54
CA ASP A 12 -5.49 -6.81 27.99
C ASP A 12 -6.47 -5.62 28.02
N VAL A 13 -6.21 -4.64 27.16
CA VAL A 13 -7.08 -3.48 26.94
C VAL A 13 -7.17 -3.15 25.45
N LYS A 14 -8.20 -2.39 25.05
CA LYS A 14 -8.19 -1.71 23.74
C LYS A 14 -7.10 -0.65 23.75
N THR A 15 -6.48 -0.39 22.60
CA THR A 15 -5.55 0.74 22.47
C THR A 15 -6.27 2.02 22.92
N PRO A 16 -5.69 2.84 23.81
CA PRO A 16 -6.25 4.15 24.13
C PRO A 16 -6.32 5.04 22.89
N ARG A 17 -7.20 6.04 22.91
CA ARG A 17 -7.26 7.02 21.81
C ARG A 17 -6.01 7.89 21.79
N ASN A 18 -5.59 8.31 20.60
CA ASN A 18 -4.44 9.18 20.35
C ASN A 18 -3.11 8.60 20.86
N VAL A 19 -3.01 7.26 20.86
CA VAL A 19 -1.78 6.53 21.15
C VAL A 19 -1.42 5.69 19.93
N HIS A 20 -0.12 5.53 19.68
CA HIS A 20 0.36 4.66 18.61
C HIS A 20 -0.19 3.24 18.78
N LEU A 21 -0.62 2.65 17.68
CA LEU A 21 -0.98 1.24 17.64
C LEU A 21 0.30 0.42 17.81
N SER A 22 0.23 -0.57 18.69
CA SER A 22 1.29 -1.54 18.90
C SER A 22 0.68 -2.84 19.41
N ALA A 23 1.44 -3.93 19.30
CA ALA A 23 1.07 -5.20 19.88
C ALA A 23 1.23 -5.23 21.43
N PHE A 24 1.40 -4.07 22.06
CA PHE A 24 1.33 -3.95 23.51
C PHE A 24 -0.11 -4.11 24.00
N TYR A 25 -1.09 -3.72 23.19
CA TYR A 25 -2.51 -3.77 23.53
C TYR A 25 -3.18 -5.01 22.93
N LYS A 26 -3.51 -6.01 23.76
CA LYS A 26 -3.97 -7.33 23.30
C LYS A 26 -5.27 -7.33 22.52
N ARG A 27 -6.11 -6.30 22.68
CA ARG A 27 -7.40 -6.15 21.97
C ARG A 27 -7.29 -5.31 20.71
N SER A 28 -6.07 -5.02 20.25
CA SER A 28 -5.82 -4.34 18.97
C SER A 28 -5.60 -5.33 17.85
N PHE A 29 -5.87 -4.90 16.62
CA PHE A 29 -5.53 -5.68 15.45
C PHE A 29 -4.01 -5.79 15.25
N ALA A 30 -3.24 -4.81 15.74
CA ALA A 30 -1.78 -4.87 15.79
C ALA A 30 -1.29 -6.09 16.59
N TYR A 31 -1.86 -6.36 17.76
CA TYR A 31 -1.52 -7.55 18.56
C TYR A 31 -1.83 -8.85 17.81
N HIS A 32 -3.01 -8.97 17.21
CA HIS A 32 -3.35 -10.13 16.40
C HIS A 32 -2.38 -10.30 15.22
N THR A 33 -1.99 -9.20 14.58
CA THR A 33 -1.05 -9.22 13.45
C THR A 33 0.33 -9.70 13.87
N VAL A 34 0.92 -9.12 14.93
CA VAL A 34 2.26 -9.51 15.40
C VAL A 34 2.26 -10.92 16.00
N LEU A 35 1.26 -11.27 16.80
CA LEU A 35 1.18 -12.58 17.46
C LEU A 35 0.93 -13.72 16.47
N SER A 36 0.06 -13.51 15.48
CA SER A 36 -0.46 -14.59 14.63
C SER A 36 -0.11 -14.41 13.16
N ARG A 37 -0.43 -13.26 12.55
CA ARG A 37 -0.27 -13.09 11.09
C ARG A 37 1.19 -13.07 10.67
N MET A 38 2.07 -12.34 11.36
CA MET A 38 3.50 -12.26 11.01
C MET A 38 4.18 -13.64 11.07
N PRO A 39 4.04 -14.45 12.14
CA PRO A 39 4.55 -15.83 12.13
C PRO A 39 3.98 -16.71 11.02
N ILE A 40 2.69 -16.55 10.67
CA ILE A 40 2.07 -17.28 9.56
C ILE A 40 2.71 -16.87 8.22
N ILE A 41 2.90 -15.57 7.98
CA ILE A 41 3.57 -15.05 6.77
C ILE A 41 4.98 -15.63 6.66
N LEU A 42 5.78 -15.56 7.72
CA LEU A 42 7.14 -16.12 7.73
C LEU A 42 7.14 -17.64 7.50
N THR A 43 6.15 -18.36 8.06
CA THR A 43 6.00 -19.82 7.81
C THR A 43 5.68 -20.09 6.34
N ASN A 44 4.74 -19.34 5.76
CA ASN A 44 4.36 -19.51 4.35
C ASN A 44 5.52 -19.17 3.41
N LEU A 45 6.36 -18.19 3.78
CA LEU A 45 7.58 -17.86 3.04
C LEU A 45 8.58 -19.02 3.07
N ILE A 46 8.86 -19.57 4.25
CA ILE A 46 9.74 -20.75 4.40
C ILE A 46 9.21 -21.92 3.57
N ASP A 47 7.92 -22.24 3.69
CA ASP A 47 7.29 -23.30 2.92
C ASP A 47 7.36 -23.04 1.41
N GLY A 48 7.19 -21.79 0.98
CA GLY A 48 7.28 -21.37 -0.41
C GLY A 48 8.68 -21.60 -0.98
N VAL A 49 9.72 -21.21 -0.23
CA VAL A 49 11.14 -21.43 -0.59
C VAL A 49 11.43 -22.93 -0.70
N VAL A 50 10.99 -23.73 0.28
CA VAL A 50 11.19 -25.19 0.29
C VAL A 50 10.51 -25.86 -0.89
N LYS A 51 9.22 -25.57 -1.13
CA LYS A 51 8.45 -26.16 -2.24
C LYS A 51 9.04 -25.81 -3.60
N ASN A 52 9.56 -24.59 -3.76
CA ASN A 52 10.09 -24.11 -5.03
C ASN A 52 11.59 -24.32 -5.21
N LYS A 53 12.29 -24.95 -4.26
CA LYS A 53 13.75 -25.16 -4.26
C LYS A 53 14.31 -25.63 -5.62
N ALA A 54 13.71 -26.67 -6.20
CA ALA A 54 14.16 -27.21 -7.48
C ALA A 54 13.95 -26.23 -8.65
N LYS A 55 12.86 -25.45 -8.62
CA LYS A 55 12.58 -24.42 -9.64
C LYS A 55 13.57 -23.26 -9.52
N ILE A 56 13.86 -22.82 -8.30
CA ILE A 56 14.82 -21.75 -8.03
C ILE A 56 16.24 -22.17 -8.45
N ALA A 57 16.68 -23.37 -8.06
CA ALA A 57 17.99 -23.90 -8.45
C ALA A 57 18.16 -24.05 -9.97
N ARG A 58 17.09 -24.37 -10.71
CA ARG A 58 17.15 -24.36 -12.19
C ARG A 58 17.33 -22.96 -12.78
N GLY A 59 16.80 -21.92 -12.13
CA GLY A 59 16.90 -20.54 -12.61
C GLY A 59 18.21 -19.85 -12.23
N TYR A 60 18.75 -20.15 -11.05
CA TYR A 60 19.89 -19.45 -10.46
C TYR A 60 21.16 -20.32 -10.34
N GLY A 61 21.11 -21.57 -10.78
CA GLY A 61 22.22 -22.53 -10.68
C GLY A 61 22.12 -23.45 -9.46
N ILE A 62 22.80 -24.58 -9.52
CA ILE A 62 22.74 -25.61 -8.45
C ILE A 62 23.23 -25.06 -7.10
N ASP A 63 24.21 -24.15 -7.14
CA ASP A 63 24.81 -23.50 -5.97
C ASP A 63 23.84 -22.58 -5.23
N ALA A 64 22.76 -22.12 -5.87
CA ALA A 64 21.67 -21.39 -5.20
C ALA A 64 20.99 -22.26 -4.11
N THR A 65 21.20 -23.58 -4.13
CA THR A 65 20.76 -24.48 -3.06
C THR A 65 21.37 -24.13 -1.70
N GLU A 66 22.62 -23.65 -1.65
CA GLU A 66 23.24 -23.23 -0.40
C GLU A 66 22.65 -21.92 0.10
N ASP A 67 22.45 -20.94 -0.78
CA ASP A 67 21.74 -19.70 -0.44
C ASP A 67 20.34 -19.99 0.12
N LEU A 68 19.59 -20.93 -0.49
CA LEU A 68 18.27 -21.32 0.00
C LEU A 68 18.31 -21.91 1.42
N LYS A 69 19.37 -22.64 1.79
CA LYS A 69 19.52 -23.14 3.17
C LYS A 69 19.73 -21.98 4.14
N THR A 70 20.59 -21.03 3.79
CA THR A 70 20.84 -19.81 4.58
C THR A 70 19.55 -19.02 4.76
N VAL A 71 18.82 -18.75 3.67
CA VAL A 71 17.53 -18.06 3.68
C VAL A 71 16.52 -18.74 4.61
N ILE A 72 16.36 -20.06 4.51
CA ILE A 72 15.43 -20.82 5.36
C ILE A 72 15.86 -20.71 6.84
N GLY A 73 17.16 -20.80 7.12
CA GLY A 73 17.72 -20.67 8.46
C GLY A 73 17.43 -19.30 9.08
N GLU A 74 17.75 -18.22 8.36
CA GLU A 74 17.55 -16.85 8.84
C GLU A 74 16.06 -16.47 8.97
N LEU A 75 15.19 -16.92 8.05
CA LEU A 75 13.73 -16.74 8.19
C LEU A 75 13.19 -17.49 9.41
N SER A 76 13.73 -18.68 9.71
CA SER A 76 13.33 -19.47 10.87
C SER A 76 13.78 -18.82 12.18
N GLU A 77 15.02 -18.31 12.23
CA GLU A 77 15.51 -17.52 13.37
C GLU A 77 14.65 -16.27 13.56
N PHE A 78 14.38 -15.54 12.48
CA PHE A 78 13.59 -14.32 12.57
C PHE A 78 12.16 -14.58 13.03
N LYS A 79 11.53 -15.67 12.57
CA LYS A 79 10.23 -16.11 13.08
C LYS A 79 10.28 -16.37 14.59
N TYR A 80 11.34 -17.03 15.08
CA TYR A 80 11.53 -17.25 16.52
C TYR A 80 11.70 -15.93 17.29
N GLU A 81 12.44 -14.95 16.75
CA GLU A 81 12.58 -13.61 17.33
C GLU A 81 11.22 -12.92 17.51
N VAL A 82 10.37 -12.94 16.49
CA VAL A 82 9.01 -12.40 16.54
C VAL A 82 8.16 -13.14 17.59
N GLN A 83 8.14 -14.47 17.55
CA GLN A 83 7.31 -15.29 18.45
C GLN A 83 7.72 -15.18 19.92
N THR A 84 9.00 -14.92 20.19
CA THR A 84 9.53 -14.75 21.55
C THR A 84 9.67 -13.29 21.97
N ASN A 85 9.14 -12.35 21.17
CA ASN A 85 9.15 -10.92 21.44
C ASN A 85 10.57 -10.38 21.73
N GLN A 86 11.55 -10.79 20.92
CA GLN A 86 12.91 -10.27 21.05
C GLN A 86 12.98 -8.77 20.68
N PRO A 87 14.00 -8.05 21.17
CA PRO A 87 14.32 -6.70 20.69
C PRO A 87 14.61 -6.69 19.17
N LEU A 88 14.24 -5.61 18.49
CA LEU A 88 14.61 -5.37 17.10
C LEU A 88 16.14 -5.22 17.02
N LYS A 89 16.79 -6.13 16.31
CA LYS A 89 18.25 -6.08 16.05
C LYS A 89 18.55 -5.00 15.00
N PRO A 90 19.69 -4.28 15.10
CA PRO A 90 20.15 -3.44 14.00
C PRO A 90 20.26 -4.26 12.70
N LEU A 91 19.83 -3.65 11.60
CA LEU A 91 20.05 -4.17 10.25
C LEU A 91 21.55 -4.15 9.93
N THR A 92 22.01 -5.19 9.23
CA THR A 92 23.41 -5.39 8.82
C THR A 92 23.64 -5.14 7.33
N SER A 93 22.58 -4.83 6.57
CA SER A 93 22.70 -4.46 5.16
C SER A 93 23.59 -3.22 4.99
N ILE A 94 24.32 -3.19 3.86
CA ILE A 94 25.13 -2.04 3.44
C ILE A 94 24.32 -1.01 2.62
N ALA A 95 23.04 -1.30 2.33
CA ALA A 95 22.19 -0.36 1.62
C ALA A 95 21.95 0.90 2.47
N PRO A 96 21.86 2.10 1.86
CA PRO A 96 21.74 3.36 2.61
C PRO A 96 20.56 3.42 3.58
N ASP A 97 19.44 2.80 3.20
CA ASP A 97 18.21 2.76 3.98
C ASP A 97 18.38 2.02 5.32
N ALA A 98 19.29 1.05 5.41
CA ALA A 98 19.55 0.29 6.63
C ALA A 98 20.10 1.17 7.76
N ALA A 99 20.93 2.17 7.42
CA ALA A 99 21.42 3.15 8.39
C ALA A 99 20.28 3.98 8.98
N ILE A 100 19.32 4.38 8.13
CA ILE A 100 18.14 5.14 8.53
C ILE A 100 17.24 4.33 9.47
N TYR A 101 17.03 3.04 9.17
CA TYR A 101 16.32 2.12 10.07
C TYR A 101 17.02 1.99 11.42
N ASN A 102 18.34 1.84 11.42
CA ASN A 102 19.13 1.68 12.64
C ASN A 102 19.09 2.93 13.52
N GLU A 103 19.16 4.12 12.91
CA GLU A 103 18.98 5.40 13.60
C GLU A 103 17.59 5.47 14.23
N TYR A 104 16.52 5.16 13.48
CA TYR A 104 15.17 5.19 13.99
C TYR A 104 14.94 4.19 15.15
N ILE A 105 15.48 2.97 15.04
CA ILE A 105 15.43 1.97 16.12
C ILE A 105 16.16 2.48 17.37
N ALA A 106 17.32 3.13 17.20
CA ALA A 106 18.10 3.70 18.30
C ALA A 106 17.38 4.89 18.95
N GLU A 107 16.75 5.77 18.18
CA GLU A 107 15.93 6.87 18.68
C GLU A 107 14.79 6.35 19.57
N GLN A 108 14.05 5.32 19.11
CA GLN A 108 13.00 4.69 19.92
C GLN A 108 13.57 4.07 21.19
N ALA A 109 14.75 3.42 21.09
CA ALA A 109 15.41 2.80 22.23
C ALA A 109 15.80 3.82 23.33
N ASN A 110 16.16 5.05 22.94
CA ASN A 110 16.51 6.12 23.88
C ASN A 110 15.30 6.66 24.65
N ILE A 111 14.08 6.49 24.14
CA ILE A 111 12.85 6.98 24.76
C ILE A 111 12.28 5.93 25.72
N GLU A 112 12.13 4.68 25.26
CA GLU A 112 11.36 3.65 25.99
C GLU A 112 12.17 2.38 26.34
N GLY A 113 13.46 2.36 26.01
CA GLY A 113 14.30 1.16 26.05
C GLY A 113 14.23 0.35 24.75
N PRO A 114 15.05 -0.71 24.57
CA PRO A 114 15.17 -1.43 23.31
C PRO A 114 13.80 -1.86 22.77
N PRO A 115 13.39 -1.38 21.57
CA PRO A 115 12.07 -1.68 21.05
C PRO A 115 12.00 -3.19 20.74
N THR A 116 10.92 -3.84 21.15
CA THR A 116 10.66 -5.26 20.84
C THR A 116 9.50 -5.38 19.87
N HIS A 117 9.35 -6.54 19.21
CA HIS A 117 8.28 -6.75 18.23
C HIS A 117 6.86 -6.41 18.75
N PHE A 118 6.60 -6.63 20.04
CA PHE A 118 5.31 -6.31 20.65
C PHE A 118 5.19 -4.90 21.19
N HIS A 119 6.29 -4.23 21.55
CA HIS A 119 6.23 -2.90 22.19
C HIS A 119 6.48 -1.75 21.22
N ALA A 120 7.21 -2.00 20.13
CA ALA A 120 7.42 -1.00 19.09
C ALA A 120 6.10 -0.59 18.43
N ILE A 121 6.09 0.62 17.86
CA ILE A 121 5.01 1.10 16.99
C ILE A 121 4.77 0.04 15.90
N TRP A 122 3.51 -0.31 15.68
CA TRP A 122 3.15 -1.42 14.78
C TRP A 122 3.71 -1.22 13.37
N LEU A 123 3.68 0.02 12.85
CA LEU A 123 4.30 0.40 11.58
C LEU A 123 5.76 -0.03 11.51
N LEU A 124 6.56 0.32 12.53
CA LEU A 124 7.97 -0.06 12.61
C LEU A 124 8.13 -1.58 12.60
N THR A 125 7.34 -2.30 13.40
CA THR A 125 7.43 -3.76 13.49
C THR A 125 7.17 -4.44 12.14
N GLU A 126 6.14 -4.04 11.39
CA GLU A 126 5.85 -4.63 10.08
C GLU A 126 6.85 -4.19 9.00
N CYS A 127 7.17 -2.90 8.94
CA CYS A 127 8.17 -2.39 8.00
C CYS A 127 9.53 -3.07 8.19
N TYR A 128 9.97 -3.20 9.45
CA TYR A 128 11.18 -3.93 9.82
C TYR A 128 11.13 -5.40 9.40
N MET A 129 9.97 -6.07 9.48
CA MET A 129 9.84 -7.46 9.04
C MET A 129 10.13 -7.61 7.55
N TYR A 130 9.51 -6.80 6.70
CA TYR A 130 9.76 -6.87 5.25
C TYR A 130 11.18 -6.42 4.89
N ARG A 131 11.72 -5.42 5.60
CA ARG A 131 13.12 -5.01 5.40
C ARG A 131 14.13 -6.07 5.83
N ARG A 132 13.89 -6.77 6.95
CA ARG A 132 14.67 -7.94 7.39
C ARG A 132 14.58 -9.08 6.39
N ILE A 133 13.39 -9.35 5.83
CA ILE A 133 13.23 -10.34 4.77
C ILE A 133 14.09 -9.96 3.55
N ALA A 134 14.02 -8.71 3.08
CA ALA A 134 14.85 -8.24 1.97
C ALA A 134 16.36 -8.41 2.28
N GLN A 135 16.80 -8.03 3.49
CA GLN A 135 18.19 -8.19 3.91
C GLN A 135 18.67 -9.66 3.84
N ILE A 136 17.84 -10.63 4.24
CA ILE A 136 18.18 -12.05 4.19
C ILE A 136 18.59 -12.45 2.76
N PHE A 137 17.88 -11.94 1.74
CA PHE A 137 18.22 -12.17 0.34
C PHE A 137 19.43 -11.33 -0.11
N GLU A 138 19.51 -10.07 0.30
CA GLU A 138 20.65 -9.19 -0.02
C GLU A 138 22.01 -9.79 0.35
N ASN A 139 22.05 -10.59 1.42
CA ASN A 139 23.26 -11.24 1.91
C ASN A 139 23.60 -12.56 1.20
N THR A 140 22.74 -13.04 0.31
CA THR A 140 22.99 -14.25 -0.49
C THR A 140 23.85 -13.93 -1.73
N ALA A 141 24.54 -14.94 -2.24
CA ALA A 141 25.43 -14.75 -3.40
C ALA A 141 24.67 -14.69 -4.74
N LEU A 142 23.63 -15.52 -4.89
CA LEU A 142 22.91 -15.76 -6.15
C LEU A 142 21.45 -15.32 -6.08
N LEU A 143 20.86 -15.20 -4.88
CA LEU A 143 19.44 -14.88 -4.70
C LEU A 143 19.18 -13.44 -4.27
N LYS A 144 20.18 -12.56 -4.38
CA LYS A 144 20.08 -11.15 -3.97
C LYS A 144 18.86 -10.41 -4.54
N GLU A 145 18.56 -10.62 -5.81
CA GLU A 145 17.44 -9.98 -6.53
C GLU A 145 16.18 -10.86 -6.56
N TYR A 146 16.13 -11.92 -5.75
CA TYR A 146 15.00 -12.84 -5.76
C TYR A 146 13.79 -12.26 -5.01
N ASP A 147 12.76 -11.92 -5.76
CA ASP A 147 11.46 -11.54 -5.20
C ASP A 147 10.63 -12.78 -4.85
N LEU A 148 10.54 -13.07 -3.55
CA LEU A 148 9.73 -14.15 -2.97
C LEU A 148 8.24 -14.07 -3.30
N PHE A 149 7.72 -12.86 -3.50
CA PHE A 149 6.30 -12.63 -3.67
C PHE A 149 5.89 -12.52 -5.14
N ARG A 150 6.86 -12.45 -6.06
CA ARG A 150 6.63 -12.34 -7.50
C ARG A 150 5.59 -13.33 -8.02
N ALA A 151 5.72 -14.61 -7.67
CA ALA A 151 4.79 -15.64 -8.14
C ALA A 151 3.33 -15.35 -7.73
N SER A 152 3.12 -14.87 -6.50
CA SER A 152 1.79 -14.50 -6.02
C SER A 152 1.24 -13.26 -6.74
N LYS A 153 2.09 -12.28 -7.06
CA LYS A 153 1.70 -11.08 -7.81
C LYS A 153 1.32 -11.42 -9.26
N GLU A 154 2.12 -12.27 -9.91
CA GLU A 154 1.83 -12.76 -11.27
C GLU A 154 0.56 -13.63 -11.31
N GLU A 155 0.35 -14.48 -10.29
CA GLU A 155 -0.87 -15.28 -10.15
C GLU A 155 -2.11 -14.40 -9.93
N SER A 156 -2.01 -13.36 -9.09
CA SER A 156 -3.10 -12.39 -8.90
C SER A 156 -3.53 -11.80 -10.25
N PHE A 157 -2.60 -11.23 -11.03
CA PHE A 157 -2.92 -10.73 -12.38
C PHE A 157 -3.58 -11.79 -13.28
N THR A 158 -2.99 -13.00 -13.32
CA THR A 158 -3.45 -14.09 -14.19
C THR A 158 -4.86 -14.55 -13.83
N SER A 159 -5.17 -14.65 -12.54
CA SER A 159 -6.48 -15.05 -12.03
C SER A 159 -7.56 -14.01 -12.33
N SER A 160 -7.18 -12.73 -12.45
CA SER A 160 -8.09 -11.60 -12.71
C SER A 160 -8.29 -11.26 -14.19
N ILE A 161 -7.72 -12.02 -15.15
CA ILE A 161 -7.76 -11.66 -16.58
C ILE A 161 -9.19 -11.37 -17.10
N GLN A 162 -10.20 -12.12 -16.64
CA GLN A 162 -11.58 -11.88 -17.07
C GLN A 162 -12.13 -10.54 -16.56
N LEU A 163 -11.72 -10.15 -15.36
CA LEU A 163 -12.12 -8.88 -14.77
C LEU A 163 -11.36 -7.71 -15.41
N ILE A 164 -10.06 -7.88 -15.64
CA ILE A 164 -9.20 -6.98 -16.43
C ILE A 164 -9.82 -6.74 -17.80
N ARG A 165 -10.24 -7.79 -18.51
CA ARG A 165 -10.91 -7.69 -19.82
C ARG A 165 -12.18 -6.83 -19.77
N LYS A 166 -13.02 -7.02 -18.76
CA LYS A 166 -14.26 -6.25 -18.60
C LYS A 166 -13.96 -4.77 -18.36
N MET A 167 -13.02 -4.49 -17.45
CA MET A 167 -12.60 -3.13 -17.14
C MET A 167 -11.90 -2.46 -18.33
N ALA A 168 -11.04 -3.18 -19.04
CA ALA A 168 -10.42 -2.73 -20.29
C ALA A 168 -11.48 -2.34 -21.33
N LYS A 169 -12.46 -3.22 -21.58
CA LYS A 169 -13.59 -2.92 -22.47
C LYS A 169 -14.36 -1.67 -22.03
N HIS A 170 -14.63 -1.56 -20.74
CA HIS A 170 -15.33 -0.40 -20.19
C HIS A 170 -14.56 0.89 -20.43
N LEU A 171 -13.27 0.92 -20.08
CA LEU A 171 -12.39 2.07 -20.31
C LEU A 171 -12.25 2.42 -21.80
N THR A 172 -12.05 1.43 -22.67
CA THR A 172 -11.96 1.67 -24.12
C THR A 172 -13.23 2.30 -24.67
N ASN A 173 -14.40 1.83 -24.24
CA ASN A 173 -15.68 2.41 -24.66
C ASN A 173 -15.86 3.84 -24.10
N LEU A 174 -15.49 4.06 -22.84
CA LEU A 174 -15.54 5.35 -22.18
C LEU A 174 -14.69 6.39 -22.94
N LEU A 175 -13.50 5.99 -23.38
CA LEU A 175 -12.54 6.85 -24.06
C LEU A 175 -12.68 6.87 -25.60
N ALA A 176 -13.68 6.17 -26.16
CA ALA A 176 -13.85 6.06 -27.61
C ALA A 176 -14.20 7.40 -28.29
N GLU A 177 -14.91 8.27 -27.57
CA GLU A 177 -15.30 9.60 -28.04
C GLU A 177 -14.45 10.66 -27.35
N ALA A 178 -13.95 11.62 -28.15
CA ALA A 178 -13.29 12.81 -27.63
C ALA A 178 -14.35 13.74 -27.02
N SER A 179 -14.72 13.46 -25.78
CA SER A 179 -15.59 14.28 -24.94
C SER A 179 -14.79 14.92 -23.81
N GLU A 180 -15.34 16.03 -23.29
CA GLU A 180 -14.91 16.63 -22.03
C GLU A 180 -14.98 15.60 -20.89
N PRO A 181 -14.10 15.71 -19.87
CA PRO A 181 -14.19 14.84 -18.71
C PRO A 181 -15.53 15.07 -17.98
N SER A 182 -16.13 13.99 -17.49
CA SER A 182 -17.37 14.02 -16.70
C SER A 182 -17.09 13.59 -15.27
N LYS A 183 -17.75 14.27 -14.32
CA LYS A 183 -17.70 13.93 -12.90
C LYS A 183 -18.18 12.50 -12.67
N GLU A 184 -19.29 12.12 -13.29
CA GLU A 184 -19.91 10.80 -13.14
C GLU A 184 -18.95 9.68 -13.58
N GLU A 185 -18.28 9.86 -14.72
CA GLU A 185 -17.28 8.91 -15.22
C GLU A 185 -16.10 8.76 -14.26
N PHE A 186 -15.53 9.90 -13.83
CA PHE A 186 -14.39 9.91 -12.93
C PHE A 186 -14.72 9.29 -11.57
N VAL A 187 -15.88 9.64 -10.99
CA VAL A 187 -16.34 9.08 -9.71
C VAL A 187 -16.57 7.58 -9.81
N ALA A 188 -17.13 7.09 -10.92
CA ALA A 188 -17.28 5.65 -11.14
C ALA A 188 -15.91 4.94 -11.17
N LEU A 189 -14.93 5.49 -11.89
CA LEU A 189 -13.57 4.95 -11.91
C LEU A 189 -12.91 4.98 -10.52
N LEU A 190 -13.10 6.06 -9.75
CA LEU A 190 -12.56 6.21 -8.40
C LEU A 190 -13.12 5.14 -7.44
N LYS A 191 -14.42 4.86 -7.52
CA LYS A 191 -15.07 3.82 -6.71
C LYS A 191 -14.60 2.42 -7.12
N LEU A 192 -14.47 2.14 -8.43
CA LEU A 192 -13.92 0.86 -8.89
C LEU A 192 -12.47 0.65 -8.42
N ASN A 193 -11.70 1.74 -8.38
CA ASN A 193 -10.32 1.75 -7.94
C ASN A 193 -10.17 1.53 -6.42
N LEU A 194 -11.06 2.11 -5.61
CA LEU A 194 -11.16 1.83 -4.18
C LEU A 194 -11.40 0.34 -3.92
N TRP A 195 -12.31 -0.27 -4.69
CA TRP A 195 -12.77 -1.64 -4.47
C TRP A 195 -12.02 -2.70 -5.27
N GLY A 196 -10.95 -2.35 -5.99
CA GLY A 196 -10.20 -3.26 -6.87
C GLY A 196 -9.90 -4.61 -6.20
N ASN A 197 -9.31 -4.59 -5.01
CA ASN A 197 -9.01 -5.79 -4.22
C ASN A 197 -10.25 -6.63 -3.86
N LYS A 198 -11.39 -6.01 -3.57
CA LYS A 198 -12.63 -6.70 -3.16
C LYS A 198 -13.38 -7.27 -4.37
N CYS A 199 -13.40 -6.54 -5.49
CA CYS A 199 -13.98 -6.99 -6.75
C CYS A 199 -13.30 -8.28 -7.23
N ASP A 200 -11.97 -8.35 -7.14
CA ASP A 200 -11.19 -9.54 -7.46
C ASP A 200 -11.54 -10.76 -6.56
N LEU A 201 -11.59 -10.55 -5.24
CA LEU A 201 -11.93 -11.59 -4.26
C LEU A 201 -13.38 -12.12 -4.40
N SER A 202 -14.33 -11.25 -4.70
CA SER A 202 -15.75 -11.65 -4.83
C SER A 202 -16.00 -12.56 -6.04
N ILE A 203 -15.23 -12.38 -7.12
CA ILE A 203 -15.34 -13.14 -8.36
C ILE A 203 -14.53 -14.43 -8.29
N SER A 204 -13.33 -14.40 -7.71
CA SER A 204 -12.54 -15.62 -7.46
C SER A 204 -13.26 -16.61 -6.53
N LEU A 205 -14.10 -16.11 -5.61
CA LEU A 205 -14.99 -16.92 -4.77
C LEU A 205 -16.34 -17.29 -5.43
N GLY A 206 -16.55 -16.96 -6.70
CA GLY A 206 -17.76 -17.31 -7.45
C GLY A 206 -19.06 -16.65 -6.98
N LYS A 207 -18.98 -15.56 -6.19
CA LYS A 207 -20.15 -14.90 -5.59
C LYS A 207 -20.84 -13.88 -6.51
N MET A 208 -20.18 -13.43 -7.57
CA MET A 208 -20.80 -12.56 -8.59
C MET A 208 -21.13 -13.36 -9.85
N ALA A 209 -22.37 -13.84 -9.92
CA ALA A 209 -22.88 -14.63 -11.05
C ALA A 209 -23.36 -13.78 -12.24
N ASP A 210 -23.49 -12.45 -12.09
CA ASP A 210 -24.02 -11.57 -13.13
C ASP A 210 -23.03 -10.48 -13.56
N ASN A 211 -22.89 -10.31 -14.87
CA ASN A 211 -21.80 -9.58 -15.53
C ASN A 211 -22.03 -8.06 -15.62
N SER A 212 -23.23 -7.57 -15.31
CA SER A 212 -23.61 -6.14 -15.35
C SER A 212 -23.40 -5.41 -14.00
N ALA A 213 -23.37 -6.14 -12.89
CA ALA A 213 -23.27 -5.57 -11.54
C ALA A 213 -21.86 -5.11 -11.14
N LEU A 214 -20.84 -5.46 -11.93
CA LEU A 214 -19.43 -5.14 -11.66
C LEU A 214 -19.13 -3.64 -11.64
N PHE A 215 -19.91 -2.87 -12.40
CA PHE A 215 -19.81 -1.41 -12.50
C PHE A 215 -20.99 -0.69 -11.85
N ASP A 216 -21.83 -1.43 -11.12
CA ASP A 216 -22.93 -0.86 -10.33
C ASP A 216 -22.38 -0.32 -9.01
N THR A 217 -21.65 0.79 -9.11
CA THR A 217 -20.99 1.45 -7.96
C THR A 217 -22.00 1.90 -6.91
N ALA A 218 -23.27 2.10 -7.27
CA ALA A 218 -24.33 2.45 -6.34
C ALA A 218 -24.54 1.39 -5.23
N LYS A 219 -24.29 0.11 -5.53
CA LYS A 219 -24.31 -0.96 -4.50
C LYS A 219 -23.12 -0.93 -3.56
N LEU A 220 -22.07 -0.21 -3.93
CA LEU A 220 -20.85 -0.08 -3.14
C LEU A 220 -20.88 1.17 -2.26
N ASP A 221 -21.79 2.11 -2.52
CA ASP A 221 -21.94 3.38 -1.79
C ASP A 221 -22.29 3.16 -0.32
N ASP A 222 -23.15 2.17 -0.02
CA ASP A 222 -23.52 1.81 1.36
C ASP A 222 -22.31 1.35 2.20
N HIS A 223 -21.20 0.97 1.54
CA HIS A 223 -19.96 0.54 2.19
C HIS A 223 -18.87 1.62 2.20
N VAL A 224 -19.14 2.82 1.71
CA VAL A 224 -18.22 3.97 1.76
C VAL A 224 -18.61 4.88 2.93
N LEU A 225 -17.78 4.92 3.97
CA LEU A 225 -18.07 5.64 5.22
C LEU A 225 -17.77 7.14 5.15
N CYS A 226 -16.99 7.55 4.15
CA CYS A 226 -16.62 8.92 3.88
C CYS A 226 -16.44 9.02 2.37
N ASP A 227 -17.23 9.88 1.72
CA ASP A 227 -17.23 10.05 0.27
C ASP A 227 -16.93 11.51 -0.09
N HIS A 228 -15.66 11.81 -0.36
CA HIS A 228 -15.19 13.11 -0.87
C HIS A 228 -14.93 13.05 -2.39
N CYS A 229 -15.66 12.20 -3.14
CA CYS A 229 -15.49 12.08 -4.60
C CYS A 229 -15.63 13.42 -5.33
N GLU A 230 -16.55 14.28 -4.87
CA GLU A 230 -16.78 15.60 -5.46
C GLU A 230 -15.58 16.53 -5.27
N ASP A 231 -15.02 16.61 -4.06
CA ASP A 231 -13.84 17.44 -3.80
C ASP A 231 -12.62 16.97 -4.61
N ILE A 232 -12.46 15.64 -4.77
CA ILE A 232 -11.39 15.07 -5.60
C ILE A 232 -11.62 15.42 -7.06
N TRP A 233 -12.85 15.31 -7.56
CA TRP A 233 -13.18 15.70 -8.93
C TRP A 233 -12.86 17.18 -9.18
N GLU A 234 -13.28 18.08 -8.29
CA GLU A 234 -13.00 19.52 -8.42
C GLU A 234 -11.49 19.78 -8.47
N ALA A 235 -10.71 19.16 -7.58
CA ALA A 235 -9.27 19.32 -7.53
C ALA A 235 -8.54 18.72 -8.75
N VAL A 236 -9.01 17.58 -9.27
CA VAL A 236 -8.41 16.90 -10.42
C VAL A 236 -8.83 17.53 -11.75
N SER A 237 -10.03 18.10 -11.84
CA SER A 237 -10.54 18.77 -13.05
C SER A 237 -10.13 20.24 -13.16
N ASP A 238 -9.64 20.86 -12.07
CA ASP A 238 -9.08 22.21 -12.12
C ASP A 238 -7.83 22.25 -13.02
N THR A 239 -7.94 23.01 -14.11
CA THR A 239 -6.87 23.27 -15.09
C THR A 239 -6.37 24.72 -15.04
N ALA A 240 -6.96 25.55 -14.18
CA ALA A 240 -6.55 26.95 -13.96
C ALA A 240 -5.45 27.06 -12.88
N GLY A 241 -5.24 25.99 -12.11
CA GLY A 241 -4.22 25.92 -11.07
C GLY A 241 -2.77 26.02 -11.57
N PRO A 242 -1.81 26.24 -10.66
CA PRO A 242 -0.40 26.44 -11.00
C PRO A 242 0.34 25.16 -11.42
N SER A 243 -0.27 23.99 -11.23
CA SER A 243 0.32 22.69 -11.59
C SER A 243 -0.71 21.83 -12.32
N ASN A 244 -0.24 21.17 -13.38
CA ASN A 244 -1.01 20.18 -14.15
C ASN A 244 -0.44 18.76 -13.95
N ARG A 245 0.20 18.49 -12.81
CA ARG A 245 0.79 17.18 -12.50
C ARG A 245 -0.07 16.45 -11.47
N ILE A 246 -0.33 15.18 -11.69
CA ILE A 246 -0.97 14.30 -10.70
C ILE A 246 0.01 13.18 -10.35
N ALA A 247 -0.02 12.70 -9.11
CA ALA A 247 0.71 11.50 -8.73
C ALA A 247 -0.20 10.42 -8.16
N ILE A 248 0.20 9.17 -8.32
CA ILE A 248 -0.42 8.01 -7.69
C ILE A 248 0.65 7.26 -6.92
N VAL A 249 0.43 7.06 -5.62
CA VAL A 249 1.25 6.22 -4.76
C VAL A 249 0.55 4.88 -4.62
N PHE A 250 1.09 3.88 -5.30
CA PHE A 250 0.43 2.58 -5.42
C PHE A 250 0.47 1.77 -4.12
N ASP A 251 -0.47 0.82 -4.03
CA ASP A 251 -0.53 -0.27 -3.06
C ASP A 251 -0.11 -1.57 -3.76
N ASN A 252 -1.07 -2.39 -4.21
CA ASN A 252 -0.84 -3.74 -4.70
C ASN A 252 -0.68 -3.88 -6.22
N ALA A 253 0.11 -4.87 -6.63
CA ALA A 253 0.14 -5.40 -7.99
C ALA A 253 -1.14 -6.18 -8.35
N GLY A 254 -1.18 -6.81 -9.52
CA GLY A 254 -2.33 -7.60 -9.97
C GLY A 254 -3.46 -6.72 -10.49
N TYR A 255 -4.70 -7.02 -10.07
CA TYR A 255 -5.87 -6.25 -10.55
C TYR A 255 -5.92 -4.82 -10.01
N GLU A 256 -5.43 -4.56 -8.79
CA GLU A 256 -5.48 -3.21 -8.21
C GLU A 256 -4.66 -2.21 -9.03
N VAL A 257 -3.37 -2.49 -9.30
CA VAL A 257 -2.57 -1.61 -10.15
C VAL A 257 -3.20 -1.41 -11.53
N PHE A 258 -3.83 -2.44 -12.13
CA PHE A 258 -4.55 -2.27 -13.40
C PHE A 258 -5.67 -1.23 -13.29
N THR A 259 -6.45 -1.25 -12.21
CA THR A 259 -7.48 -0.22 -11.97
C THR A 259 -6.89 1.16 -11.69
N ASP A 260 -5.70 1.24 -11.10
CA ASP A 260 -4.98 2.51 -10.91
C ASP A 260 -4.54 3.11 -12.26
N LEU A 261 -4.01 2.27 -13.15
CA LEU A 261 -3.62 2.66 -14.50
C LEU A 261 -4.83 3.09 -15.35
N CYS A 262 -6.02 2.53 -15.11
CA CYS A 262 -7.25 2.99 -15.77
C CYS A 262 -7.59 4.45 -15.42
N ILE A 263 -7.42 4.85 -14.16
CA ILE A 263 -7.60 6.26 -13.74
C ILE A 263 -6.50 7.14 -14.34
N ALA A 264 -5.24 6.68 -14.31
CA ALA A 264 -4.14 7.42 -14.92
C ALA A 264 -4.37 7.65 -16.42
N ASP A 265 -4.96 6.67 -17.13
CA ASP A 265 -5.26 6.79 -18.55
C ASP A 265 -6.43 7.76 -18.79
N TYR A 266 -7.46 7.70 -17.96
CA TYR A 266 -8.57 8.65 -18.03
C TYR A 266 -8.06 10.09 -17.86
N ILE A 267 -7.20 10.32 -16.86
CA ILE A 267 -6.60 11.64 -16.58
C ILE A 267 -5.84 12.19 -17.81
N ILE A 268 -4.96 11.38 -18.41
CA ILE A 268 -4.18 11.81 -19.59
C ILE A 268 -5.07 11.95 -20.83
N SER A 269 -5.92 10.96 -21.10
CA SER A 269 -6.80 10.94 -22.29
C SER A 269 -7.78 12.11 -22.31
N ARG A 270 -8.26 12.53 -21.13
CA ARG A 270 -9.15 13.68 -20.96
C ARG A 270 -8.43 15.01 -20.72
N ARG A 271 -7.09 15.03 -20.80
CA ARG A 271 -6.25 16.22 -20.61
C ARG A 271 -6.47 16.92 -19.27
N MET A 272 -6.74 16.14 -18.22
CA MET A 272 -6.89 16.66 -16.87
C MET A 272 -5.52 16.96 -16.22
N ALA A 273 -4.45 16.35 -16.75
CA ALA A 273 -3.07 16.58 -16.36
C ALA A 273 -2.15 16.41 -17.57
N ASP A 274 -0.99 17.07 -17.56
CA ASP A 274 0.05 16.91 -18.59
C ASP A 274 0.86 15.63 -18.37
N ASN A 275 1.02 15.23 -17.11
CA ASN A 275 1.66 13.96 -16.74
C ASN A 275 1.09 13.37 -15.45
N VAL A 276 1.19 12.06 -15.34
CA VAL A 276 0.91 11.29 -14.12
C VAL A 276 2.21 10.65 -13.62
N THR A 277 2.60 10.93 -12.37
CA THR A 277 3.74 10.29 -11.72
C THR A 277 3.26 9.06 -10.94
N LEU A 278 3.85 7.89 -11.20
CA LEU A 278 3.49 6.61 -10.62
C LEU A 278 4.59 6.15 -9.64
N TYR A 279 4.30 6.15 -8.35
CA TYR A 279 5.26 5.76 -7.31
C TYR A 279 5.12 4.28 -6.95
N VAL A 280 6.23 3.56 -7.03
CA VAL A 280 6.38 2.12 -6.74
C VAL A 280 7.37 1.88 -5.59
N LYS A 281 7.36 0.69 -5.00
CA LYS A 281 8.29 0.29 -3.92
C LYS A 281 9.64 -0.16 -4.48
N THR A 282 10.72 -0.01 -3.71
CA THR A 282 12.10 -0.36 -4.10
C THR A 282 12.52 -1.78 -3.72
N ILE A 283 11.80 -2.43 -2.81
CA ILE A 283 12.07 -3.82 -2.38
C ILE A 283 10.77 -4.62 -2.33
N PRO A 284 10.81 -5.97 -2.31
CA PRO A 284 9.63 -6.80 -2.09
C PRO A 284 8.95 -6.43 -0.77
N TRP A 285 7.76 -5.84 -0.86
CA TRP A 285 7.14 -5.11 0.24
C TRP A 285 5.70 -5.58 0.45
N PHE A 286 5.31 -5.76 1.72
CA PHE A 286 3.93 -6.09 2.12
C PHE A 286 3.22 -7.17 1.27
N ILE A 287 3.99 -8.17 0.83
CA ILE A 287 3.57 -9.29 -0.04
C ILE A 287 3.23 -8.82 -1.46
N SER A 288 2.18 -8.02 -1.61
CA SER A 288 1.60 -7.71 -2.92
C SER A 288 1.95 -6.32 -3.42
N ASP A 289 2.71 -5.50 -2.67
CA ASP A 289 2.99 -4.14 -3.13
C ASP A 289 3.77 -4.13 -4.44
N VAL A 290 3.39 -3.19 -5.31
CA VAL A 290 3.94 -3.08 -6.65
C VAL A 290 5.33 -2.45 -6.65
N MET A 291 6.26 -3.13 -7.32
CA MET A 291 7.59 -2.64 -7.67
C MET A 291 7.67 -2.31 -9.17
N LEU A 292 8.75 -1.66 -9.59
CA LEU A 292 8.96 -1.32 -11.00
C LEU A 292 8.89 -2.55 -11.92
N HIS A 293 9.51 -3.68 -11.53
CA HIS A 293 9.48 -4.89 -12.35
C HIS A 293 8.09 -5.52 -12.45
N ASP A 294 7.22 -5.36 -11.44
CA ASP A 294 5.85 -5.86 -11.47
C ASP A 294 4.99 -5.06 -12.44
N LEU A 295 5.13 -3.73 -12.43
CA LEU A 295 4.46 -2.85 -13.38
C LEU A 295 4.89 -3.15 -14.82
N ASN A 296 6.20 -3.25 -15.05
CA ASN A 296 6.75 -3.61 -16.35
C ASN A 296 6.28 -5.00 -16.80
N TRP A 297 6.25 -5.97 -15.89
CA TRP A 297 5.75 -7.32 -16.20
C TRP A 297 4.28 -7.27 -16.60
N THR A 298 3.43 -6.55 -15.85
CA THR A 298 1.99 -6.39 -16.14
C THR A 298 1.77 -5.85 -17.55
N LEU A 299 2.43 -4.74 -17.91
CA LEU A 299 2.32 -4.14 -19.25
C LEU A 299 2.79 -5.10 -20.34
N GLN A 300 3.89 -5.84 -20.10
CA GLN A 300 4.38 -6.84 -21.03
C GLN A 300 3.41 -8.02 -21.20
N GLN A 301 2.73 -8.47 -20.14
CA GLN A 301 1.71 -9.50 -20.26
C GLN A 301 0.49 -9.00 -21.03
N MET A 302 0.05 -7.76 -20.77
CA MET A 302 -1.06 -7.15 -21.50
C MET A 302 -0.79 -7.12 -23.02
N LYS A 303 0.43 -6.72 -23.43
CA LYS A 303 0.85 -6.71 -24.85
C LYS A 303 0.87 -8.09 -25.50
N LYS A 304 1.08 -9.15 -24.73
CA LYS A 304 1.14 -10.54 -25.20
C LYS A 304 -0.23 -11.22 -25.27
N LEU A 305 -1.22 -10.73 -24.54
CA LEU A 305 -2.57 -11.27 -24.57
C LEU A 305 -3.22 -10.99 -25.92
N ASP A 306 -3.74 -12.01 -26.59
CA ASP A 306 -4.53 -11.84 -27.81
C ASP A 306 -5.97 -11.44 -27.45
N ASP A 307 -6.10 -10.22 -26.93
CA ASP A 307 -7.37 -9.63 -26.52
C ASP A 307 -7.52 -8.22 -27.07
N LYS A 308 -8.63 -7.97 -27.76
CA LYS A 308 -8.89 -6.73 -28.49
C LYS A 308 -9.01 -5.47 -27.63
N TYR A 309 -9.15 -5.59 -26.31
CA TYR A 309 -9.18 -4.42 -25.40
C TYR A 309 -7.91 -4.34 -24.55
N ILE A 310 -7.41 -5.46 -24.05
CA ILE A 310 -6.25 -5.46 -23.15
C ILE A 310 -4.96 -5.11 -23.90
N LYS A 311 -4.75 -5.68 -25.09
CA LYS A 311 -3.50 -5.47 -25.83
C LYS A 311 -3.30 -4.01 -26.24
N PRO A 312 -4.29 -3.32 -26.85
CA PRO A 312 -4.14 -1.90 -27.18
C PRO A 312 -3.88 -1.02 -25.96
N LEU A 313 -4.48 -1.31 -24.80
CA LEU A 313 -4.17 -0.59 -23.57
C LEU A 313 -2.72 -0.84 -23.12
N GLY A 314 -2.23 -2.08 -23.20
CA GLY A 314 -0.85 -2.40 -22.84
C GLY A 314 0.19 -1.71 -23.74
N GLU A 315 -0.13 -1.57 -25.04
CA GLU A 315 0.66 -0.79 -26.00
C GLU A 315 0.62 0.71 -25.65
N LYS A 316 -0.58 1.30 -25.57
CA LYS A 316 -0.81 2.71 -25.23
C LYS A 316 -0.14 3.14 -23.93
N TRP A 317 -0.25 2.33 -22.89
CA TRP A 317 0.33 2.63 -21.58
C TRP A 317 1.85 2.46 -21.56
N SER A 318 2.40 1.59 -22.43
CA SER A 318 3.85 1.57 -22.66
C SER A 318 4.31 2.86 -23.34
N ASP A 319 3.57 3.33 -24.34
CA ASP A 319 3.87 4.57 -25.06
C ASP A 319 3.83 5.79 -24.12
N TYR A 320 2.85 5.86 -23.20
CA TYR A 320 2.81 6.91 -22.17
C TYR A 320 4.06 6.94 -21.27
N ILE A 321 4.63 5.77 -20.96
CA ILE A 321 5.88 5.72 -20.18
C ILE A 321 7.05 6.19 -21.05
N GLU A 322 7.09 5.79 -22.32
CA GLU A 322 8.15 6.16 -23.26
C GLU A 322 8.15 7.66 -23.61
N ASP A 323 6.97 8.27 -23.75
CA ASP A 323 6.81 9.69 -24.11
C ASP A 323 6.81 10.64 -22.89
N GLY A 324 6.76 10.11 -21.68
CA GLY A 324 6.79 10.86 -20.42
C GLY A 324 5.44 11.35 -19.92
N SER A 325 4.33 11.01 -20.59
CA SER A 325 2.97 11.21 -20.07
C SER A 325 2.79 10.51 -18.73
N TRP A 326 3.39 9.33 -18.57
CA TRP A 326 3.53 8.62 -17.30
C TRP A 326 5.00 8.54 -16.87
N LYS A 327 5.30 9.00 -15.66
CA LYS A 327 6.65 8.90 -15.07
C LYS A 327 6.62 7.90 -13.93
N VAL A 328 7.34 6.78 -14.05
CA VAL A 328 7.47 5.81 -12.96
C VAL A 328 8.66 6.16 -12.08
N ILE A 329 8.44 6.29 -10.77
CA ILE A 329 9.49 6.64 -9.80
C ILE A 329 9.54 5.60 -8.68
N GLU A 330 10.72 5.08 -8.45
CA GLU A 330 11.09 4.32 -7.25
C GLU A 330 11.66 5.28 -6.19
N SER A 331 11.23 5.15 -4.94
CA SER A 331 11.85 5.87 -3.82
C SER A 331 11.90 4.99 -2.57
N ASP A 332 13.05 4.99 -1.91
CA ASP A 332 13.28 4.25 -0.67
C ASP A 332 12.42 4.77 0.47
N PHE A 333 11.98 6.04 0.44
CA PHE A 333 11.13 6.57 1.49
C PHE A 333 9.84 5.77 1.68
N TRP A 334 9.28 5.21 0.59
CA TRP A 334 8.08 4.39 0.65
C TRP A 334 8.27 3.09 1.44
N THR A 335 9.51 2.59 1.55
CA THR A 335 9.91 1.35 2.24
C THR A 335 10.68 1.62 3.55
N LEU A 336 10.82 2.89 3.96
CA LEU A 336 11.29 3.29 5.30
C LEU A 336 10.21 3.09 6.39
N PRO A 337 10.57 3.06 7.70
CA PRO A 337 9.61 2.83 8.77
C PRO A 337 8.84 4.09 9.20
N TYR A 338 9.10 5.22 8.53
CA TYR A 338 8.49 6.50 8.87
C TYR A 338 7.04 6.60 8.39
N ASN A 339 6.25 7.32 9.17
CA ASN A 339 5.03 7.94 8.68
C ASN A 339 5.36 9.16 7.80
N PHE A 340 4.40 9.63 7.01
CA PHE A 340 4.68 10.65 5.99
C PHE A 340 4.93 12.05 6.54
N SER A 341 4.57 12.36 7.79
CA SER A 341 4.89 13.66 8.40
C SER A 341 6.40 13.88 8.55
N HIS A 342 7.21 12.83 8.47
CA HIS A 342 8.68 12.90 8.52
C HIS A 342 9.32 13.17 7.15
N MET A 343 8.57 13.06 6.05
CA MET A 343 9.12 13.14 4.69
C MET A 343 9.86 14.45 4.45
N ALA A 344 9.31 15.59 4.84
CA ALA A 344 9.97 16.89 4.67
C ALA A 344 11.35 17.00 5.36
N LYS A 345 11.62 16.18 6.38
CA LYS A 345 12.91 16.12 7.07
C LYS A 345 13.84 15.05 6.49
N VAL A 346 13.29 13.86 6.21
CA VAL A 346 14.06 12.67 5.83
C VAL A 346 14.36 12.64 4.33
N ASP A 347 13.41 13.05 3.50
CA ASP A 347 13.51 13.10 2.04
C ASP A 347 12.82 14.39 1.53
N PRO A 348 13.48 15.55 1.70
CA PRO A 348 12.92 16.84 1.30
C PRO A 348 12.70 16.93 -0.22
N ASP A 349 13.50 16.22 -1.02
CA ASP A 349 13.37 16.21 -2.48
C ASP A 349 12.06 15.52 -2.91
N LEU A 350 11.74 14.37 -2.32
CA LEU A 350 10.45 13.72 -2.54
C LEU A 350 9.28 14.59 -2.06
N TYR A 351 9.40 15.23 -0.87
CA TYR A 351 8.35 16.12 -0.38
C TYR A 351 8.08 17.28 -1.35
N ASN A 352 9.14 17.86 -1.92
CA ASN A 352 9.05 18.94 -2.91
C ASN A 352 8.47 18.44 -4.25
N GLU A 353 8.84 17.24 -4.70
CA GLU A 353 8.28 16.65 -5.92
C GLU A 353 6.77 16.40 -5.77
N LEU A 354 6.31 15.92 -4.60
CA LEU A 354 4.88 15.81 -4.29
C LEU A 354 4.19 17.17 -4.20
N GLY A 355 4.90 18.21 -3.75
CA GLY A 355 4.41 19.58 -3.73
C GLY A 355 4.28 20.21 -5.12
N GLY A 356 4.96 19.64 -6.11
CA GLY A 356 4.79 19.98 -7.53
C GLY A 356 3.51 19.40 -8.16
N CYS A 357 2.77 18.54 -7.47
CA CYS A 357 1.50 17.98 -7.95
C CYS A 357 0.30 18.84 -7.49
N LYS A 358 -0.76 18.89 -8.29
CA LYS A 358 -2.05 19.44 -7.83
C LYS A 358 -2.78 18.47 -6.90
N VAL A 359 -2.73 17.17 -7.22
CA VAL A 359 -3.29 16.09 -6.42
C VAL A 359 -2.34 14.90 -6.38
N VAL A 360 -2.18 14.30 -5.20
CA VAL A 360 -1.53 13.00 -5.00
C VAL A 360 -2.57 12.00 -4.51
N ILE A 361 -2.77 10.92 -5.26
CA ILE A 361 -3.69 9.84 -4.95
C ILE A 361 -2.92 8.75 -4.20
N PHE A 362 -3.29 8.50 -2.94
CA PHE A 362 -2.73 7.42 -2.12
C PHE A 362 -3.67 6.22 -2.10
N LYS A 363 -3.14 5.05 -2.46
CA LYS A 363 -3.89 3.79 -2.47
C LYS A 363 -3.66 2.96 -1.22
N GLY A 364 -4.71 2.34 -0.71
CA GLY A 364 -4.60 1.21 0.21
C GLY A 364 -4.39 1.56 1.69
N ASP A 365 -4.34 0.50 2.49
CA ASP A 365 -4.35 0.60 3.96
C ASP A 365 -2.99 1.04 4.53
N LEU A 366 -1.88 0.58 3.96
CA LEU A 366 -0.54 0.94 4.45
C LEU A 366 -0.24 2.43 4.22
N ASN A 367 -0.54 2.95 3.03
CA ASN A 367 -0.37 4.38 2.76
C ASN A 367 -1.24 5.22 3.71
N TYR A 368 -2.46 4.79 4.03
CA TYR A 368 -3.29 5.44 5.04
C TYR A 368 -2.63 5.41 6.42
N ARG A 369 -2.17 4.25 6.88
CA ARG A 369 -1.48 4.14 8.18
C ARG A 369 -0.26 5.07 8.26
N LYS A 370 0.50 5.19 7.16
CA LYS A 370 1.62 6.13 7.06
C LYS A 370 1.19 7.61 6.98
N LEU A 371 0.08 7.94 6.33
CA LEU A 371 -0.48 9.31 6.32
C LEU A 371 -0.94 9.74 7.72
N PHE A 372 -1.57 8.82 8.45
CA PHE A 372 -2.20 9.10 9.74
C PHE A 372 -1.34 8.68 10.95
N GLY A 373 -0.06 8.37 10.72
CA GLY A 373 0.96 8.14 11.76
C GLY A 373 0.78 6.92 12.63
N GLU A 374 0.06 5.89 12.17
CA GLU A 374 -0.18 4.66 12.94
C GLU A 374 -0.79 4.91 14.33
N MET A 375 -1.63 5.94 14.46
CA MET A 375 -2.28 6.30 15.72
C MET A 375 -3.72 5.80 15.79
N ASN A 376 -4.14 5.39 17.00
CA ASN A 376 -5.53 5.07 17.29
C ASN A 376 -6.35 6.35 17.53
N TRP A 377 -6.57 7.11 16.46
CA TRP A 377 -7.33 8.36 16.53
C TRP A 377 -8.76 8.15 17.05
N ASN A 378 -9.36 9.22 17.55
CA ASN A 378 -10.83 9.28 17.56
C ASN A 378 -11.31 9.28 16.09
N PRO A 379 -12.24 8.40 15.66
CA PRO A 379 -12.68 8.35 14.26
C PRO A 379 -13.22 9.67 13.73
N SER A 380 -13.76 10.55 14.60
CA SER A 380 -14.21 11.89 14.22
C SER A 380 -13.10 12.95 14.17
N THR A 381 -11.85 12.59 14.45
CA THR A 381 -10.69 13.48 14.27
C THR A 381 -10.64 13.93 12.82
N LEU A 382 -10.55 15.24 12.59
CA LEU A 382 -10.48 15.80 11.24
C LEU A 382 -9.30 15.21 10.46
N VAL A 383 -9.50 14.92 9.17
CA VAL A 383 -8.46 14.41 8.26
C VAL A 383 -7.18 15.24 8.36
N GLU A 384 -7.34 16.56 8.31
CA GLU A 384 -6.24 17.52 8.41
C GLU A 384 -5.41 17.38 9.69
N THR A 385 -6.06 17.16 10.84
CA THR A 385 -5.37 16.94 12.11
C THR A 385 -4.61 15.61 12.09
N GLY A 386 -5.24 14.56 11.56
CA GLY A 386 -4.65 13.24 11.46
C GLY A 386 -3.40 13.16 10.57
N LEU A 387 -3.32 14.01 9.54
CA LEU A 387 -2.18 14.13 8.63
C LEU A 387 -0.91 14.73 9.28
N GLN A 388 -1.00 15.27 10.50
CA GLN A 388 0.15 15.71 11.28
C GLN A 388 1.08 16.68 10.54
N GLY A 389 0.51 17.57 9.73
CA GLY A 389 1.27 18.57 8.97
C GLY A 389 1.85 18.09 7.64
N PHE A 390 1.57 16.85 7.22
CA PHE A 390 1.89 16.37 5.87
C PHE A 390 0.91 16.97 4.85
N HIS A 391 1.31 18.10 4.26
CA HIS A 391 0.49 18.88 3.32
C HIS A 391 1.32 19.35 2.11
N PRO A 392 1.98 18.44 1.36
CA PRO A 392 2.75 18.84 0.18
C PRO A 392 1.85 19.40 -0.93
N SER A 393 0.68 18.80 -1.14
CA SER A 393 -0.29 19.11 -2.20
C SER A 393 -1.70 18.66 -1.79
N GLY A 394 -2.69 18.76 -2.68
CA GLY A 394 -4.00 18.15 -2.45
C GLY A 394 -3.88 16.63 -2.34
N LEU A 395 -4.43 16.03 -1.30
CA LEU A 395 -4.30 14.59 -1.06
C LEU A 395 -5.65 13.91 -1.27
N ALA A 396 -5.71 12.97 -2.21
CA ALA A 396 -6.83 12.05 -2.39
C ALA A 396 -6.43 10.69 -1.83
N ILE A 397 -7.26 10.11 -0.96
CA ILE A 397 -6.90 8.90 -0.20
C ILE A 397 -8.01 7.88 -0.40
N LEU A 398 -7.65 6.75 -1.03
CA LEU A 398 -8.57 5.67 -1.36
C LEU A 398 -8.17 4.43 -0.58
N ARG A 399 -9.00 4.04 0.40
CA ARG A 399 -8.67 2.95 1.33
C ARG A 399 -9.85 2.04 1.57
N THR A 400 -9.62 0.73 1.46
CA THR A 400 -10.42 -0.27 2.18
C THR A 400 -9.86 -0.47 3.59
N ILE A 401 -10.72 -0.46 4.61
CA ILE A 401 -10.31 -0.43 6.02
C ILE A 401 -9.84 -1.82 6.46
N LYS A 402 -8.53 -1.95 6.71
CA LYS A 402 -7.88 -3.20 7.15
C LYS A 402 -7.01 -3.01 8.40
N SER A 403 -7.19 -1.89 9.11
CA SER A 403 -6.47 -1.56 10.34
C SER A 403 -7.25 -0.62 11.26
N ASP A 404 -6.81 -0.54 12.52
CA ASP A 404 -7.48 0.21 13.58
C ASP A 404 -7.51 1.74 13.36
N VAL A 405 -6.59 2.29 12.56
CA VAL A 405 -6.48 3.73 12.28
C VAL A 405 -7.69 4.18 11.48
N VAL A 406 -8.44 5.17 11.96
CA VAL A 406 -9.56 5.80 11.23
C VAL A 406 -9.67 7.27 11.67
N CYS A 407 -9.82 8.17 10.70
CA CYS A 407 -10.10 9.59 10.89
C CYS A 407 -11.20 10.05 9.94
N GLY A 408 -11.78 11.22 10.20
CA GLY A 408 -12.67 11.93 9.30
C GLY A 408 -14.08 11.36 9.17
N LEU A 409 -14.54 10.53 10.12
CA LEU A 409 -15.91 10.04 10.14
C LEU A 409 -16.86 11.00 10.89
N PRO A 410 -18.15 11.05 10.52
CA PRO A 410 -19.15 11.70 11.36
C PRO A 410 -19.22 11.05 12.76
N GLU A 411 -19.54 11.84 13.78
CA GLU A 411 -19.69 11.34 15.15
C GLU A 411 -20.75 10.21 15.22
N GLY A 412 -20.44 9.13 15.94
CA GLY A 412 -21.36 8.01 16.18
C GLY A 412 -21.38 6.93 15.07
N VAL A 413 -20.85 7.20 13.87
CA VAL A 413 -20.82 6.23 12.77
C VAL A 413 -19.94 5.03 13.12
N ALA A 414 -18.74 5.28 13.63
CA ALA A 414 -17.81 4.22 14.00
C ALA A 414 -18.36 3.36 15.14
N GLU A 415 -18.99 3.98 16.14
CA GLU A 415 -19.61 3.29 17.28
C GLU A 415 -20.77 2.39 16.83
N THR A 416 -21.63 2.90 15.93
CA THR A 416 -22.77 2.14 15.39
C THR A 416 -22.30 0.89 14.63
N ILE A 417 -21.23 1.02 13.83
CA ILE A 417 -20.68 -0.12 13.08
C ILE A 417 -19.98 -1.10 14.02
N GLU A 418 -19.21 -0.62 15.00
CA GLU A 418 -18.53 -1.45 15.99
C GLU A 418 -19.52 -2.29 16.83
N GLU A 419 -20.71 -1.76 17.13
CA GLU A 419 -21.78 -2.50 17.80
C GLU A 419 -22.33 -3.65 16.95
N GLN A 420 -22.39 -3.48 15.62
CA GLN A 420 -22.88 -4.49 14.68
C GLN A 420 -21.81 -5.53 14.34
N ASP A 421 -20.58 -5.08 14.14
CA ASP A 421 -19.44 -5.91 13.78
C ASP A 421 -18.16 -5.40 14.46
N PRO A 422 -17.77 -5.94 15.61
CA PRO A 422 -16.55 -5.54 16.33
C PRO A 422 -15.24 -5.72 15.55
N LYS A 423 -15.28 -6.41 14.40
CA LYS A 423 -14.13 -6.64 13.52
C LYS A 423 -14.21 -5.89 12.19
N TRP A 424 -15.09 -4.89 12.08
CA TRP A 424 -15.32 -4.16 10.84
C TRP A 424 -14.05 -3.53 10.24
N LYS A 425 -13.09 -3.15 11.10
CA LYS A 425 -11.80 -2.58 10.70
C LYS A 425 -10.76 -3.60 10.22
N GLU A 426 -11.04 -4.90 10.33
CA GLU A 426 -10.07 -5.96 10.01
C GLU A 426 -10.33 -6.62 8.64
N LYS A 427 -11.52 -6.44 8.07
CA LYS A 427 -12.03 -7.25 6.96
C LYS A 427 -11.85 -6.62 5.58
N GLY A 428 -11.65 -5.30 5.49
CA GLY A 428 -11.68 -4.59 4.21
C GLY A 428 -13.09 -4.44 3.64
N ASP A 429 -14.13 -4.55 4.48
CA ASP A 429 -15.52 -4.47 4.03
C ASP A 429 -16.04 -3.05 3.84
N TRP A 430 -15.38 -2.09 4.47
CA TRP A 430 -15.70 -0.67 4.45
C TRP A 430 -14.60 0.12 3.75
N GLY A 431 -15.00 1.18 3.05
CA GLY A 431 -14.14 2.04 2.25
C GLY A 431 -14.16 3.49 2.72
N LEU A 432 -13.07 4.20 2.45
CA LEU A 432 -12.92 5.65 2.64
C LEU A 432 -12.41 6.27 1.34
N ILE A 433 -13.08 7.34 0.92
CA ILE A 433 -12.65 8.25 -0.13
C ILE A 433 -12.51 9.62 0.54
N GLN A 434 -11.27 9.98 0.87
CA GLN A 434 -10.99 11.19 1.63
C GLN A 434 -10.16 12.17 0.81
N TYR A 435 -10.47 13.44 0.96
CA TYR A 435 -9.73 14.54 0.36
C TYR A 435 -9.25 15.54 1.41
N CYS A 436 -8.03 16.05 1.24
CA CYS A 436 -7.51 17.20 1.97
C CYS A 436 -6.86 18.18 0.99
N GLY A 437 -7.48 19.34 0.80
CA GLY A 437 -6.96 20.42 -0.05
C GLY A 437 -6.03 21.40 0.65
N ARG A 438 -5.69 21.16 1.93
CA ARG A 438 -4.76 22.05 2.67
C ARG A 438 -3.35 21.84 2.15
N ILE A 439 -2.72 22.93 1.72
CA ILE A 439 -1.33 22.95 1.25
C ILE A 439 -0.52 23.82 2.21
N ARG A 440 0.64 23.32 2.67
CA ARG A 440 1.58 24.11 3.45
C ARG A 440 2.50 24.85 2.49
N SER A 441 2.41 26.17 2.44
CA SER A 441 3.37 26.99 1.69
C SER A 441 4.79 26.65 2.15
N ILE A 442 5.60 26.12 1.24
CA ILE A 442 7.03 25.98 1.47
C ILE A 442 7.55 27.41 1.44
N ASN A 443 7.80 28.00 2.60
CA ASN A 443 8.60 29.21 2.65
C ASN A 443 9.98 28.82 2.09
N CYS A 444 10.28 29.24 0.86
CA CYS A 444 11.63 29.22 0.35
C CYS A 444 12.49 30.01 1.34
N VAL A 445 13.35 29.31 2.09
CA VAL A 445 14.41 29.92 2.90
C VAL A 445 15.67 29.92 2.08
#